data_AF-A0A7L0D607-F1
#
_entry.id   AF-A0A7L0D607-F1
#
_cell.length_a   1.000
_cell.length_b   1.000
_cell.length_c   1.000
_cell.angle_alpha   90.00
_cell.angle_beta   90.00
_cell.angle_gamma   90.00
#
_symmetry.space_group_name_H-M   'P 1'
#
loop_
_entity.id
_entity.type
_entity.pdbx_description
1 polymer ?
#
loop_
_entity_poly.entity_id
_entity_poly.type
_entity_poly.pdbx_seq_one_letter_code
_entity_poly.pdbx_strand_id
1 'polypeptide(L)'
;VTFHIEPYKDRDDRSMYHNVKYIIDKYGGHPAFYRHKTSTGRFLPMFYVYDSYVTIPEIWANLLTVSGSQTIRNTPYDALFIALLVEERHKHDIHRSGFDGMYTYFATNGFSYGSSHHNWASLKAFCDSNNLMFIPSVGPGYIDTSIRPWNNHNTRNRVNGKYYETAFSAALLVRPEIISITSFNEWHEGTQIEKAVPKRTGQVVYLDYKPHKPNVYLELTQKWSEKYRKEQEQWLM
;
A
#
# COMPACT_ATOMS: atom_id res chain seq x y z
N VAL A 1 3.09 -10.73 -8.96
CA VAL A 1 4.06 -9.64 -8.74
C VAL A 1 3.54 -8.39 -9.41
N THR A 2 3.33 -7.34 -8.62
CA THR A 2 3.09 -5.95 -9.06
C THR A 2 4.32 -5.12 -8.66
N PHE A 3 4.41 -3.87 -9.14
CA PHE A 3 5.52 -2.99 -8.87
C PHE A 3 5.05 -1.82 -7.99
N HIS A 4 5.83 -1.57 -6.95
CA HIS A 4 5.71 -0.38 -6.10
C HIS A 4 6.79 0.61 -6.55
N ILE A 5 6.36 1.68 -7.21
CA ILE A 5 7.22 2.66 -7.87
C ILE A 5 7.64 3.72 -6.86
N GLU A 6 8.93 3.70 -6.51
CA GLU A 6 9.56 4.62 -5.58
C GLU A 6 9.78 6.02 -6.19
N PRO A 7 10.03 7.06 -5.37
CA PRO A 7 10.38 8.40 -5.82
C PRO A 7 11.83 8.44 -6.31
N TYR A 8 12.04 8.01 -7.56
CA TYR A 8 13.32 8.18 -8.24
C TYR A 8 13.50 9.62 -8.73
N LYS A 9 14.75 10.00 -9.00
CA LYS A 9 15.11 11.34 -9.47
C LYS A 9 14.39 11.67 -10.77
N ASP A 10 13.86 12.89 -10.87
CA ASP A 10 13.20 13.44 -12.06
C ASP A 10 11.95 12.62 -12.49
N ARG A 11 11.23 12.03 -11.52
CA ARG A 11 9.96 11.31 -11.77
C ARG A 11 8.84 12.27 -12.20
N ASP A 12 8.40 12.10 -13.43
CA ASP A 12 7.36 12.86 -14.13
C ASP A 12 6.51 11.94 -15.03
N ASP A 13 5.59 12.51 -15.81
CA ASP A 13 4.74 11.77 -16.74
C ASP A 13 5.52 11.03 -17.84
N ARG A 14 6.59 11.63 -18.37
CA ARG A 14 7.42 11.05 -19.45
C ARG A 14 8.24 9.87 -18.96
N SER A 15 8.98 10.05 -17.87
CA SER A 15 9.76 8.98 -17.25
C SER A 15 8.87 7.84 -16.75
N MET A 16 7.69 8.17 -16.19
CA MET A 16 6.69 7.17 -15.81
C MET A 16 6.15 6.39 -17.00
N TYR A 17 5.83 7.05 -18.12
CA TYR A 17 5.44 6.37 -19.37
C TYR A 17 6.51 5.34 -19.79
N HIS A 18 7.77 5.76 -19.85
CA HIS A 18 8.88 4.88 -20.24
C HIS A 18 9.05 3.70 -19.28
N ASN A 19 8.92 3.94 -17.97
CA ASN A 19 9.01 2.88 -16.97
C ASN A 19 7.85 1.88 -17.07
N VAL A 20 6.61 2.35 -17.23
CA VAL A 20 5.44 1.49 -17.42
C VAL A 20 5.58 0.65 -18.68
N LYS A 21 5.95 1.28 -19.79
CA LYS A 21 6.23 0.58 -21.06
C LYS A 21 7.32 -0.48 -20.90
N TYR A 22 8.45 -0.13 -20.28
CA TYR A 22 9.53 -1.07 -20.03
C TYR A 22 9.07 -2.26 -19.18
N ILE A 23 8.35 -2.01 -18.07
CA ILE A 23 7.88 -3.06 -17.18
C ILE A 23 6.90 -4.01 -17.90
N ILE A 24 5.95 -3.46 -18.66
CA ILE A 24 4.95 -4.25 -19.39
C ILE A 24 5.60 -5.03 -20.53
N ASP A 25 6.46 -4.40 -21.33
CA ASP A 25 7.15 -5.07 -22.44
C ASP A 25 8.08 -6.19 -21.92
N LYS A 26 8.81 -5.92 -20.83
CA LYS A 26 9.81 -6.85 -20.29
C LYS A 26 9.20 -8.00 -19.50
N TYR A 27 8.16 -7.73 -18.71
CA TYR A 27 7.63 -8.66 -17.72
C TYR A 27 6.15 -9.01 -17.90
N GLY A 28 5.41 -8.26 -18.72
CA GLY A 28 3.95 -8.41 -18.85
C GLY A 28 3.50 -9.78 -19.38
N GLY A 29 4.35 -10.46 -20.16
CA GLY A 29 4.11 -11.83 -20.64
C GLY A 29 4.34 -12.93 -19.59
N HIS A 30 4.93 -12.61 -18.44
CA HIS A 30 5.24 -13.59 -17.40
C HIS A 30 3.96 -14.00 -16.64
N PRO A 31 3.72 -15.30 -16.38
CA PRO A 31 2.48 -15.77 -15.73
C PRO A 31 2.29 -15.23 -14.30
N ALA A 32 3.39 -14.89 -13.61
CA ALA A 32 3.33 -14.26 -12.29
C ALA A 32 3.12 -12.73 -12.33
N PHE A 33 3.04 -12.09 -13.50
CA PHE A 33 2.81 -10.66 -13.61
C PHE A 33 1.37 -10.34 -13.21
N TYR A 34 1.19 -9.56 -12.13
CA TYR A 34 -0.11 -9.35 -11.52
C TYR A 34 -1.01 -8.49 -12.41
N ARG A 35 -2.24 -8.96 -12.59
CA ARG A 35 -3.32 -8.20 -13.20
C ARG A 35 -4.53 -8.26 -12.29
N HIS A 36 -5.17 -7.13 -12.09
CA HIS A 36 -6.37 -7.00 -11.29
C HIS A 36 -7.58 -6.93 -12.22
N LYS A 37 -8.67 -7.59 -11.82
CA LYS A 37 -9.93 -7.60 -12.58
C LYS A 37 -10.76 -6.41 -12.15
N THR A 38 -10.99 -5.47 -13.06
CA THR A 38 -11.83 -4.30 -12.81
C THR A 38 -13.31 -4.68 -12.73
N SER A 39 -14.14 -3.75 -12.25
CA SER A 39 -15.62 -3.87 -12.26
C SER A 39 -16.20 -4.09 -13.68
N THR A 40 -15.51 -3.60 -14.72
CA THR A 40 -15.85 -3.83 -16.13
C THR A 40 -15.40 -5.20 -16.67
N GLY A 41 -14.73 -6.01 -15.85
CA GLY A 41 -14.23 -7.34 -16.21
C GLY A 41 -12.88 -7.34 -16.93
N ARG A 42 -12.25 -6.18 -17.15
CA ARG A 42 -10.92 -6.07 -17.77
C ARG A 42 -9.85 -6.50 -16.77
N PHE A 43 -8.81 -7.19 -17.26
CA PHE A 43 -7.62 -7.51 -16.46
C PHE A 43 -6.50 -6.53 -16.80
N LEU A 44 -6.16 -5.65 -15.86
CA LEU A 44 -5.14 -4.62 -16.05
C LEU A 44 -3.96 -4.83 -15.11
N PRO A 45 -2.72 -4.53 -15.56
CA PRO A 45 -1.59 -4.34 -14.64
C PRO A 45 -1.97 -3.37 -13.53
N MET A 46 -1.41 -3.54 -12.33
CA MET A 46 -1.58 -2.59 -11.23
C MET A 46 -0.21 -2.11 -10.78
N PHE A 47 -0.10 -0.83 -10.42
CA PHE A 47 1.10 -0.17 -9.93
C PHE A 47 0.77 0.67 -8.69
N TYR A 48 1.61 0.57 -7.67
CA TYR A 48 1.57 1.48 -6.53
C TYR A 48 2.58 2.61 -6.76
N VAL A 49 2.24 3.84 -6.41
CA VAL A 49 3.15 4.99 -6.56
C VAL A 49 3.41 5.61 -5.19
N TYR A 50 4.60 5.33 -4.63
CA TYR A 50 5.04 5.94 -3.36
C TYR A 50 5.28 7.43 -3.55
N ASP A 51 4.98 8.25 -2.53
CA ASP A 51 5.17 9.71 -2.58
C ASP A 51 4.60 10.36 -3.84
N SER A 52 3.46 9.87 -4.33
CA SER A 52 2.80 10.38 -5.54
C SER A 52 2.46 11.87 -5.45
N TYR A 53 2.28 12.40 -4.24
CA TYR A 53 1.99 13.81 -3.96
C TYR A 53 3.17 14.76 -4.21
N VAL A 54 4.39 14.25 -4.41
CA VAL A 54 5.56 15.08 -4.77
C VAL A 54 5.41 15.65 -6.18
N THR A 55 4.80 14.89 -7.09
CA THR A 55 4.51 15.31 -8.46
C THR A 55 3.13 15.97 -8.47
N ILE A 56 3.03 17.16 -9.08
CA ILE A 56 1.76 17.92 -9.10
C ILE A 56 0.68 17.19 -9.93
N PRO A 57 -0.61 17.37 -9.60
CA PRO A 57 -1.69 16.64 -10.26
C PRO A 57 -1.80 16.84 -11.77
N GLU A 58 -1.40 18.00 -12.29
CA GLU A 58 -1.45 18.32 -13.71
C GLU A 58 -0.49 17.45 -14.53
N ILE A 59 0.68 17.11 -13.96
CA ILE A 59 1.64 16.19 -14.58
C ILE A 59 1.06 14.78 -14.59
N TRP A 60 0.50 14.31 -13.48
CA TRP A 60 -0.16 12.99 -13.45
C TRP A 60 -1.33 12.91 -14.41
N ALA A 61 -2.15 13.95 -14.48
CA ALA A 61 -3.30 13.99 -15.37
C ALA A 61 -2.89 13.87 -16.85
N ASN A 62 -1.71 14.38 -17.23
CA ASN A 62 -1.20 14.24 -18.59
C ASN A 62 -0.90 12.79 -18.99
N LEU A 63 -0.65 11.91 -18.02
CA LEU A 63 -0.40 10.47 -18.20
C LEU A 63 -1.67 9.63 -17.95
N LEU A 64 -2.45 9.96 -16.92
CA LEU A 64 -3.47 9.08 -16.35
C LEU A 64 -4.91 9.47 -16.73
N THR A 65 -5.12 10.59 -17.42
CA THR A 65 -6.45 10.92 -17.98
C THR A 65 -6.50 10.62 -19.48
N VAL A 66 -7.68 10.31 -20.00
CA VAL A 66 -7.89 10.05 -21.44
C VAL A 66 -7.55 11.27 -22.30
N SER A 67 -7.70 12.48 -21.77
CA SER A 67 -7.38 13.74 -22.44
C SER A 67 -5.88 14.12 -22.37
N GLY A 68 -5.08 13.38 -21.62
CA GLY A 68 -3.66 13.66 -21.46
C GLY A 68 -2.86 13.44 -22.75
N SER A 69 -1.92 14.34 -23.04
CA SER A 69 -1.08 14.25 -24.25
C SER A 69 -0.10 13.06 -24.23
N GLN A 70 0.23 12.55 -23.04
CA GLN A 70 1.08 11.37 -22.84
C GLN A 70 0.27 10.16 -22.34
N THR A 71 -1.04 10.16 -22.58
CA THR A 71 -1.93 9.20 -21.95
C THR A 71 -1.56 7.75 -22.25
N ILE A 72 -1.55 6.93 -21.20
CA ILE A 72 -1.50 5.47 -21.34
C ILE A 72 -2.89 4.85 -21.43
N ARG A 73 -3.95 5.61 -21.16
CA ARG A 73 -5.32 5.11 -21.13
C ARG A 73 -5.73 4.66 -22.54
N ASN A 74 -6.40 3.51 -22.63
CA ASN A 74 -6.78 2.89 -23.90
C ASN A 74 -5.61 2.55 -24.85
N THR A 75 -4.39 2.41 -24.30
CA THR A 75 -3.21 1.92 -25.02
C THR A 75 -2.84 0.51 -24.54
N PRO A 76 -1.90 -0.20 -25.20
CA PRO A 76 -1.34 -1.44 -24.67
C PRO A 76 -0.67 -1.32 -23.29
N TYR A 77 -0.40 -0.08 -22.84
CA TYR A 77 0.25 0.24 -21.57
C TYR A 77 -0.74 0.71 -20.49
N ASP A 78 -2.05 0.62 -20.75
CA ASP A 78 -3.09 0.95 -19.78
C ASP A 78 -2.99 0.04 -18.54
N ALA A 79 -3.10 0.64 -17.36
CA ALA A 79 -2.90 -0.02 -16.08
C ALA A 79 -3.58 0.76 -14.95
N LEU A 80 -3.77 0.12 -13.80
CA LEU A 80 -4.32 0.72 -12.60
C LEU A 80 -3.20 1.35 -11.78
N PHE A 81 -3.35 2.62 -11.40
CA PHE A 81 -2.39 3.35 -10.57
C PHE A 81 -2.99 3.69 -9.22
N ILE A 82 -2.33 3.26 -8.15
CA ILE A 82 -2.75 3.46 -6.77
C ILE A 82 -1.79 4.46 -6.10
N ALA A 83 -2.32 5.63 -5.75
CA ALA A 83 -1.54 6.75 -5.21
C ALA A 83 -1.43 6.71 -3.68
N LEU A 84 -0.30 7.18 -3.14
CA LEU A 84 -0.13 7.32 -1.70
C LEU A 84 -0.94 8.51 -1.17
N LEU A 85 -1.84 8.23 -0.23
CA LEU A 85 -2.57 9.24 0.53
C LEU A 85 -1.86 9.54 1.86
N VAL A 86 -1.54 10.81 2.11
CA VAL A 86 -0.86 11.27 3.33
C VAL A 86 -1.71 12.30 4.08
N GLU A 87 -2.07 13.39 3.42
CA GLU A 87 -2.93 14.45 3.97
C GLU A 87 -4.35 14.34 3.44
N GLU A 88 -5.32 14.94 4.14
CA GLU A 88 -6.72 14.93 3.72
C GLU A 88 -6.91 15.52 2.32
N ARG A 89 -6.24 16.63 2.01
CA ARG A 89 -6.33 17.30 0.70
C ARG A 89 -5.93 16.38 -0.47
N HIS A 90 -5.04 15.41 -0.22
CA HIS A 90 -4.55 14.51 -1.26
C HIS A 90 -5.68 13.68 -1.88
N LYS A 91 -6.82 13.46 -1.21
CA LYS A 91 -7.96 12.73 -1.80
C LYS A 91 -8.48 13.40 -3.08
N HIS A 92 -8.53 14.74 -3.09
CA HIS A 92 -8.95 15.52 -4.25
C HIS A 92 -7.85 15.62 -5.31
N ASP A 93 -6.59 15.77 -4.87
CA ASP A 93 -5.43 15.78 -5.77
C ASP A 93 -5.26 14.46 -6.54
N ILE A 94 -5.45 13.33 -5.85
CA ILE A 94 -5.40 11.99 -6.44
C ILE A 94 -6.52 11.82 -7.46
N HIS A 95 -7.75 12.23 -7.14
CA HIS A 95 -8.88 12.13 -8.05
C HIS A 95 -8.65 12.97 -9.33
N ARG A 96 -8.27 14.25 -9.20
CA ARG A 96 -8.02 15.13 -10.36
C ARG A 96 -6.79 14.72 -11.19
N SER A 97 -5.86 13.98 -10.60
CA SER A 97 -4.70 13.40 -11.29
C SER A 97 -5.05 12.24 -12.22
N GLY A 98 -6.24 11.64 -12.10
CA GLY A 98 -6.64 10.46 -12.89
C GLY A 98 -6.15 9.11 -12.36
N PHE A 99 -5.72 9.04 -11.08
CA PHE A 99 -5.41 7.76 -10.43
C PHE A 99 -6.66 6.88 -10.29
N ASP A 100 -6.46 5.56 -10.24
CA ASP A 100 -7.54 4.56 -10.12
C ASP A 100 -7.86 4.22 -8.65
N GLY A 101 -7.02 4.67 -7.72
CA GLY A 101 -7.21 4.42 -6.30
C GLY A 101 -6.16 5.07 -5.41
N MET A 102 -6.31 4.85 -4.11
CA MET A 102 -5.38 5.32 -3.10
C MET A 102 -5.06 4.25 -2.05
N TYR A 103 -3.82 4.26 -1.57
CA TYR A 103 -3.34 3.42 -0.46
C TYR A 103 -2.61 4.26 0.59
N THR A 104 -2.38 3.69 1.78
CA THR A 104 -1.98 4.49 2.96
C THR A 104 -0.55 4.25 3.45
N TYR A 105 0.10 3.18 2.98
CA TYR A 105 1.46 2.71 3.27
C TYR A 105 1.84 2.57 4.75
N PHE A 106 1.92 3.66 5.52
CA PHE A 106 2.55 3.68 6.83
C PHE A 106 1.89 2.71 7.82
N ALA A 107 2.70 1.82 8.41
CA ALA A 107 2.28 0.87 9.44
C ALA A 107 1.89 1.56 10.76
N THR A 108 2.36 2.79 10.97
CA THR A 108 2.08 3.58 12.17
C THR A 108 0.73 4.26 12.07
N ASN A 109 -0.24 3.74 12.81
CA ASN A 109 -1.52 4.40 13.06
C ASN A 109 -1.29 5.80 13.65
N GLY A 110 -1.86 6.82 12.99
CA GLY A 110 -1.72 8.22 13.38
C GLY A 110 -0.51 8.94 12.81
N PHE A 111 0.31 8.31 11.96
CA PHE A 111 1.47 8.97 11.33
C PHE A 111 1.05 10.01 10.29
N SER A 112 0.03 9.70 9.51
CA SER A 112 -0.57 10.60 8.53
C SER A 112 -2.10 10.56 8.63
N TYR A 113 -2.78 11.45 7.91
CA TYR A 113 -4.23 11.39 7.78
C TYR A 113 -4.65 10.04 7.16
N GLY A 114 -3.92 9.58 6.14
CA GLY A 114 -4.18 8.30 5.46
C GLY A 114 -3.94 7.09 6.34
N SER A 115 -2.88 7.07 7.16
CA SER A 115 -2.60 5.92 8.04
C SER A 115 -3.39 5.93 9.36
N SER A 116 -4.25 6.92 9.57
CA SER A 116 -5.11 7.02 10.74
C SER A 116 -6.38 6.18 10.54
N HIS A 117 -6.51 5.06 11.26
CA HIS A 117 -7.60 4.10 11.07
C HIS A 117 -9.00 4.72 11.20
N HIS A 118 -9.15 5.74 12.05
CA HIS A 118 -10.44 6.43 12.24
C HIS A 118 -10.92 7.19 11.00
N ASN A 119 -10.02 7.52 10.06
CA ASN A 119 -10.37 8.21 8.81
C ASN A 119 -10.77 7.24 7.69
N TRP A 120 -10.50 5.93 7.84
CA TRP A 120 -10.69 4.96 6.75
C TRP A 120 -12.14 4.85 6.27
N ALA A 121 -13.12 5.02 7.15
CA ALA A 121 -14.54 4.99 6.74
C ALA A 121 -14.88 6.18 5.83
N SER A 122 -14.40 7.38 6.17
CA SER A 122 -14.58 8.57 5.34
C SER A 122 -13.82 8.46 4.01
N LEU A 123 -12.60 7.93 4.04
CA LEU A 123 -11.79 7.70 2.84
C LEU A 123 -12.42 6.68 1.89
N LYS A 124 -12.94 5.57 2.43
CA LYS A 124 -13.68 4.59 1.65
C LYS A 124 -14.92 5.22 1.01
N ALA A 125 -15.72 5.98 1.77
CA ALA A 125 -16.90 6.65 1.24
C ALA A 125 -16.57 7.64 0.13
N PHE A 126 -15.47 8.40 0.28
CA PHE A 126 -14.97 9.27 -0.78
C PHE A 126 -14.58 8.47 -2.03
N CYS A 127 -13.84 7.37 -1.86
CA CYS A 127 -13.42 6.52 -2.97
C CYS A 127 -14.62 5.92 -3.72
N ASP A 128 -15.61 5.40 -3.00
CA ASP A 128 -16.83 4.82 -3.59
C ASP A 128 -17.61 5.85 -4.39
N SER A 129 -17.74 7.07 -3.86
CA SER A 129 -18.46 8.17 -4.53
C SER A 129 -17.74 8.70 -5.77
N ASN A 130 -16.43 8.41 -5.92
CA ASN A 130 -15.61 8.87 -7.04
C ASN A 130 -15.07 7.73 -7.90
N ASN A 131 -15.61 6.51 -7.75
CA ASN A 131 -15.18 5.31 -8.48
C ASN A 131 -13.66 5.04 -8.37
N LEU A 132 -13.11 5.20 -7.17
CA LEU A 132 -11.72 4.92 -6.83
C LEU A 132 -11.63 3.67 -5.96
N MET A 133 -10.52 2.94 -6.07
CA MET A 133 -10.17 1.90 -5.10
C MET A 133 -9.61 2.51 -3.81
N PHE A 134 -10.07 2.03 -2.66
CA PHE A 134 -9.42 2.29 -1.38
C PHE A 134 -8.69 1.04 -0.89
N ILE A 135 -7.36 1.13 -0.75
CA ILE A 135 -6.49 0.02 -0.34
C ILE A 135 -5.80 0.38 0.99
N PRO A 136 -6.43 0.15 2.16
CA PRO A 136 -5.78 0.42 3.44
C PRO A 136 -4.53 -0.46 3.59
N SER A 137 -3.48 0.12 4.17
CA SER A 137 -2.23 -0.57 4.49
C SER A 137 -2.17 -0.88 5.98
N VAL A 138 -1.94 -2.14 6.31
CA VAL A 138 -1.82 -2.62 7.70
C VAL A 138 -0.39 -3.07 7.98
N GLY A 139 0.08 -2.91 9.21
CA GLY A 139 1.41 -3.36 9.62
C GLY A 139 1.45 -3.88 11.05
N PRO A 140 2.43 -4.74 11.39
CA PRO A 140 2.49 -5.41 12.68
C PRO A 140 2.99 -4.51 13.82
N GLY A 141 3.59 -3.37 13.49
CA GLY A 141 4.20 -2.39 14.39
C GLY A 141 5.20 -1.53 13.61
N TYR A 142 5.94 -0.68 14.31
CA TYR A 142 6.94 0.20 13.71
C TYR A 142 8.04 0.53 14.71
N ILE A 143 9.30 0.47 14.29
CA ILE A 143 10.46 0.97 15.03
C ILE A 143 11.65 1.12 14.09
N ASP A 144 12.12 2.35 13.88
CA ASP A 144 13.23 2.68 12.98
C ASP A 144 14.38 3.39 13.68
N THR A 145 14.37 3.43 15.02
CA THR A 145 15.33 4.21 15.83
C THR A 145 16.80 3.80 15.67
N SER A 146 17.07 2.64 15.06
CA SER A 146 18.43 2.23 14.69
C SER A 146 19.01 3.08 13.55
N ILE A 147 18.17 3.57 12.64
CA ILE A 147 18.58 4.44 11.52
C ILE A 147 18.07 5.88 11.69
N ARG A 148 17.02 6.11 12.47
CA ARG A 148 16.45 7.43 12.79
C ARG A 148 16.28 7.58 14.31
N PRO A 149 17.37 7.76 15.09
CA PRO A 149 17.30 7.78 16.57
C PRO A 149 16.33 8.82 17.16
N TRP A 150 16.07 9.90 16.42
CA TRP A 150 15.14 10.97 16.78
C TRP A 150 13.66 10.60 16.59
N ASN A 151 13.34 9.50 15.90
CA ASN A 151 11.98 9.17 15.45
C ASN A 151 11.17 8.31 16.43
N ASN A 152 11.60 8.20 17.69
CA ASN A 152 10.99 7.30 18.68
C ASN A 152 9.49 7.57 18.95
N HIS A 153 9.00 8.79 18.72
CA HIS A 153 7.59 9.14 18.88
C HIS A 153 6.66 8.37 17.93
N ASN A 154 7.18 7.89 16.80
CA ASN A 154 6.45 7.09 15.83
C ASN A 154 6.51 5.59 16.11
N THR A 155 7.26 5.15 17.12
CA THR A 155 7.33 3.74 17.51
C THR A 155 5.94 3.21 17.87
N ARG A 156 5.63 2.01 17.37
CA ARG A 156 4.41 1.26 17.70
C ARG A 156 4.80 -0.16 18.07
N ASN A 157 4.65 -0.48 19.35
CA ASN A 157 4.91 -1.83 19.85
C ASN A 157 3.92 -2.80 19.20
N ARG A 158 4.39 -4.01 18.88
CA ARG A 158 3.54 -5.04 18.27
C ARG A 158 2.49 -5.61 19.22
N VAL A 159 2.69 -5.45 20.54
CA VAL A 159 1.83 -5.89 21.64
C VAL A 159 1.38 -7.34 21.43
N ASN A 160 2.35 -8.25 21.25
CA ASN A 160 2.11 -9.67 21.00
C ASN A 160 1.12 -9.95 19.84
N GLY A 161 1.20 -9.14 18.78
CA GLY A 161 0.32 -9.23 17.60
C GLY A 161 -0.95 -8.38 17.68
N LYS A 162 -1.34 -7.88 18.87
CA LYS A 162 -2.60 -7.13 19.03
C LYS A 162 -2.64 -5.85 18.20
N TYR A 163 -1.50 -5.20 18.01
CA TYR A 163 -1.39 -4.02 17.14
C TYR A 163 -1.82 -4.37 15.70
N TYR A 164 -1.29 -5.47 15.17
CA TYR A 164 -1.59 -5.96 13.83
C TYR A 164 -3.06 -6.36 13.67
N GLU A 165 -3.60 -7.11 14.64
CA GLU A 165 -4.99 -7.53 14.64
C GLU A 165 -5.96 -6.34 14.70
N THR A 166 -5.58 -5.27 15.40
CA THR A 166 -6.36 -4.03 15.45
C THR A 166 -6.39 -3.34 14.09
N ALA A 167 -5.25 -3.28 13.40
CA ALA A 167 -5.17 -2.71 12.05
C ALA A 167 -6.01 -3.50 11.05
N PHE A 168 -5.92 -4.83 11.04
CA PHE A 168 -6.78 -5.66 10.19
C PHE A 168 -8.27 -5.52 10.54
N SER A 169 -8.62 -5.49 11.83
CA SER A 169 -10.01 -5.29 12.25
C SER A 169 -10.58 -3.98 11.70
N ALA A 170 -9.81 -2.89 11.81
CA ALA A 170 -10.20 -1.59 11.27
C ALA A 170 -10.32 -1.60 9.74
N ALA A 171 -9.41 -2.30 9.04
CA ALA A 171 -9.46 -2.41 7.60
C ALA A 171 -10.71 -3.19 7.13
N LEU A 172 -11.08 -4.29 7.80
CA LEU A 172 -12.27 -5.06 7.43
C LEU A 172 -13.58 -4.28 7.61
N LEU A 173 -13.66 -3.39 8.60
CA LEU A 173 -14.87 -2.59 8.86
C LEU A 173 -15.26 -1.70 7.66
N VAL A 174 -14.29 -1.28 6.86
CA VAL A 174 -14.52 -0.42 5.69
C VAL A 174 -14.68 -1.21 4.39
N ARG A 175 -14.75 -2.54 4.47
CA ARG A 175 -15.02 -3.45 3.34
C ARG A 175 -14.19 -3.16 2.07
N PRO A 176 -12.85 -3.12 2.16
CA PRO A 176 -12.00 -2.82 1.01
C PRO A 176 -11.90 -4.03 0.08
N GLU A 177 -11.72 -3.77 -1.22
CA GLU A 177 -11.46 -4.81 -2.22
C GLU A 177 -10.06 -5.41 -2.12
N ILE A 178 -9.09 -4.63 -1.59
CA ILE A 178 -7.71 -5.06 -1.37
C ILE A 178 -7.24 -4.49 -0.03
N ILE A 179 -6.51 -5.29 0.74
CA ILE A 179 -5.72 -4.82 1.89
C ILE A 179 -4.24 -5.01 1.54
N SER A 180 -3.43 -3.98 1.74
CA SER A 180 -1.97 -4.06 1.58
C SER A 180 -1.29 -4.26 2.94
N ILE A 181 -0.14 -4.94 2.95
CA ILE A 181 0.62 -5.20 4.17
C ILE A 181 1.96 -4.48 4.09
N THR A 182 2.18 -3.57 5.04
CA THR A 182 3.45 -2.89 5.25
C THR A 182 4.11 -3.50 6.49
N SER A 183 5.04 -4.43 6.34
CA SER A 183 5.69 -4.88 5.09
C SER A 183 6.00 -6.38 5.14
N PHE A 184 6.41 -6.96 4.00
CA PHE A 184 7.06 -8.27 4.07
C PHE A 184 8.36 -8.18 4.87
N ASN A 185 9.30 -7.32 4.45
CA ASN A 185 10.67 -7.31 4.94
C ASN A 185 11.34 -5.92 4.99
N GLU A 186 10.60 -4.83 5.26
CA GLU A 186 11.22 -3.52 5.49
C GLU A 186 11.80 -3.44 6.90
N TRP A 187 12.91 -4.15 7.10
CA TRP A 187 13.60 -4.34 8.37
C TRP A 187 14.06 -3.04 9.00
N HIS A 188 14.43 -2.05 8.18
CA HIS A 188 14.87 -0.74 8.63
C HIS A 188 13.80 0.01 9.43
N GLU A 189 12.52 -0.27 9.15
CA GLU A 189 11.39 0.36 9.82
C GLU A 189 10.72 -0.53 10.87
N GLY A 190 11.21 -1.77 11.04
CA GLY A 190 10.64 -2.70 12.01
C GLY A 190 9.21 -3.14 11.68
N THR A 191 8.77 -2.98 10.42
CA THR A 191 7.39 -3.27 9.95
C THR A 191 7.23 -4.67 9.36
N GLN A 192 8.31 -5.46 9.26
CA GLN A 192 8.33 -6.76 8.61
C GLN A 192 7.42 -7.80 9.27
N ILE A 193 6.73 -8.61 8.46
CA ILE A 193 6.11 -9.88 8.89
C ILE A 193 7.04 -11.09 8.66
N GLU A 194 8.15 -10.90 7.94
CA GLU A 194 9.22 -11.89 7.78
C GLU A 194 9.74 -12.36 9.15
N LYS A 195 10.25 -13.60 9.19
CA LYS A 195 10.64 -14.25 10.43
C LYS A 195 11.76 -13.48 11.14
N ALA A 196 11.56 -13.16 12.41
CA ALA A 196 12.60 -12.62 13.29
C ALA A 196 13.00 -13.64 14.37
N VAL A 197 14.30 -13.73 14.64
CA VAL A 197 14.86 -14.59 15.69
C VAL A 197 15.61 -13.74 16.72
N PRO A 198 15.62 -14.14 18.00
CA PRO A 198 16.43 -13.48 19.01
C PRO A 198 17.90 -13.43 18.60
N LYS A 199 18.51 -12.25 18.65
CA LYS A 199 19.92 -12.05 18.31
C LYS A 199 20.57 -11.03 19.24
N ARG A 200 21.81 -11.31 19.63
CA ARG A 200 22.68 -10.40 20.34
C ARG A 200 24.02 -10.32 19.61
N THR A 201 24.56 -9.12 19.48
CA THR A 201 25.90 -8.86 18.91
C THR A 201 26.62 -7.84 19.79
N GLY A 202 27.60 -8.30 20.57
CA GLY A 202 28.30 -7.46 21.54
C GLY A 202 27.33 -6.85 22.56
N GLN A 203 27.21 -5.51 22.52
CA GLN A 203 26.33 -4.73 23.38
C GLN A 203 24.90 -4.57 22.83
N VAL A 204 24.66 -4.87 21.55
CA VAL A 204 23.33 -4.71 20.93
C VAL A 204 22.50 -5.97 21.13
N VAL A 205 21.30 -5.78 21.68
CA VAL A 205 20.26 -6.81 21.77
C VAL A 205 19.14 -6.42 20.83
N TYR A 206 18.91 -7.23 19.80
CA TYR A 206 17.85 -6.97 18.82
C TYR A 206 16.48 -7.34 19.40
N LEU A 207 15.46 -6.57 19.03
CA LEU A 207 14.07 -6.94 19.31
C LEU A 207 13.70 -8.20 18.54
N ASP A 208 12.83 -9.00 19.15
CA ASP A 208 12.37 -10.28 18.59
C ASP A 208 10.87 -10.48 18.86
N TYR A 209 10.35 -11.67 18.51
CA TYR A 209 8.93 -11.99 18.60
C TYR A 209 8.57 -12.85 19.83
N LYS A 210 9.49 -13.04 20.78
CA LYS A 210 9.20 -13.85 21.97
C LYS A 210 8.05 -13.26 22.79
N PRO A 211 7.24 -14.11 23.45
CA PRO A 211 7.40 -15.58 23.57
C PRO A 211 6.92 -16.38 22.35
N HIS A 212 6.47 -15.73 21.28
CA HIS A 212 5.99 -16.42 20.08
C HIS A 212 7.12 -16.98 19.22
N LYS A 213 6.75 -17.85 18.28
CA LYS A 213 7.66 -18.41 17.27
C LYS A 213 8.07 -17.34 16.25
N PRO A 214 9.23 -17.49 15.58
CA PRO A 214 9.70 -16.54 14.56
C PRO A 214 8.70 -16.26 13.44
N ASN A 215 7.82 -17.20 13.11
CA ASN A 215 6.85 -17.09 12.02
C ASN A 215 5.46 -16.58 12.46
N VAL A 216 5.29 -16.11 13.70
CA VAL A 216 3.98 -15.72 14.24
C VAL A 216 3.24 -14.68 13.38
N TYR A 217 3.94 -13.72 12.78
CA TYR A 217 3.29 -12.70 11.94
C TYR A 217 2.83 -13.26 10.59
N LEU A 218 3.50 -14.28 10.06
CA LEU A 218 3.00 -15.01 8.88
C LEU A 218 1.74 -15.81 9.22
N GLU A 219 1.71 -16.46 10.40
CA GLU A 219 0.52 -17.19 10.89
C GLU A 219 -0.66 -16.23 11.12
N LEU A 220 -0.41 -15.05 11.69
CA LEU A 220 -1.42 -14.00 11.84
C LEU A 220 -1.91 -13.48 10.50
N THR A 221 -1.02 -13.21 9.54
CA THR A 221 -1.39 -12.79 8.18
C THR A 221 -2.28 -13.85 7.52
N GLN A 222 -1.96 -15.14 7.66
CA GLN A 222 -2.80 -16.23 7.14
C GLN A 222 -4.19 -16.20 7.79
N LYS A 223 -4.25 -16.18 9.14
CA LYS A 223 -5.52 -16.12 9.89
C LYS A 223 -6.41 -14.97 9.41
N TRP A 224 -5.84 -13.78 9.23
CA TRP A 224 -6.59 -12.59 8.79
C TRP A 224 -6.94 -12.63 7.31
N SER A 225 -6.12 -13.22 6.46
CA SER A 225 -6.44 -13.47 5.04
C SER A 225 -7.63 -14.43 4.89
N GLU A 226 -7.67 -15.50 5.68
CA GLU A 226 -8.80 -16.43 5.69
C GLU A 226 -10.09 -15.77 6.21
N LYS A 227 -9.99 -14.92 7.25
CA LYS A 227 -11.12 -14.13 7.73
C LYS A 227 -11.60 -13.15 6.66
N TYR A 228 -10.69 -12.42 6.02
CA TYR A 228 -11.00 -11.47 4.97
C TYR A 228 -11.77 -12.12 3.82
N ARG A 229 -11.34 -13.29 3.35
CA ARG A 229 -12.03 -14.02 2.29
C ARG A 229 -13.48 -14.38 2.67
N LYS A 230 -13.70 -14.86 3.90
CA LYS A 230 -15.04 -15.19 4.41
C LYS A 230 -15.94 -13.95 4.48
N GLU A 231 -15.40 -12.81 4.89
CA GLU A 231 -16.14 -11.55 4.94
C GLU A 231 -16.47 -11.05 3.53
N GLN A 232 -15.54 -11.15 2.57
CA GLN A 232 -15.81 -10.80 1.17
C GLN A 232 -16.92 -11.63 0.55
N GLU A 233 -16.97 -12.94 0.81
CA GLU A 233 -18.05 -13.82 0.37
C GLU A 233 -19.42 -13.35 0.93
N GLN A 234 -19.45 -12.83 2.16
CA GLN A 234 -20.66 -12.30 2.79
C GLN A 234 -21.07 -10.92 2.27
N TRP A 235 -20.13 -10.07 1.86
CA TRP A 235 -20.45 -8.74 1.32
C TRP A 235 -21.06 -8.79 -0.09
N LEU A 236 -20.86 -9.91 -0.80
CA LEU A 236 -21.37 -10.15 -2.15
C LEU A 236 -22.72 -10.87 -2.18
N MET A 237 -23.23 -11.30 -1.01
CA MET A 237 -24.59 -11.81 -0.81
C MET A 237 -25.54 -10.67 -0.43
#